data_AF-A0AAU5CHK0-F1
#
_entry.id   AF-A0AAU5CHK0-F1
#
_cell.length_a   1.000
_cell.length_b   1.000
_cell.length_c   1.000
_cell.angle_alpha   90.00
_cell.angle_beta   90.00
_cell.angle_gamma   90.00
#
_symmetry.space_group_name_H-M   'P 1'
#
loop_
_entity.id
_entity.type
_entity.pdbx_description
1 polymer ?
#
loop_
_entity_poly.entity_id
_entity_poly.type
_entity_poly.pdbx_seq_one_letter_code
_entity_poly.pdbx_strand_id
1 'polypeptide(L)'
;MIRTTPPFRRPAQGSALAALVLAAALAVAPGAAADESNATPPGSSPVCAFYDGDGLTAFGEEGERVSQVQCMLANRRYLPWEAVDGVFGARTLAAVLRFQADHPPLVPDGLVGPRTWSALWHA
;
A
#
# COMPACT_ATOMS: atom_id res chain seq x y z
N MET A 1 -42.23 -12.17 48.75
CA MET A 1 -40.91 -12.48 48.14
C MET A 1 -40.21 -13.44 49.11
N ILE A 2 -40.41 -14.77 49.11
CA ILE A 2 -40.21 -15.78 48.06
C ILE A 2 -38.81 -15.59 47.45
N ARG A 3 -37.83 -16.50 47.44
CA ARG A 3 -37.61 -17.90 47.87
C ARG A 3 -36.07 -18.07 47.85
N THR A 4 -35.42 -18.65 48.87
CA THR A 4 -35.00 -20.08 48.91
C THR A 4 -33.84 -20.34 47.92
N THR A 5 -32.65 -20.83 48.28
CA THR A 5 -32.35 -22.20 48.76
C THR A 5 -30.83 -22.34 49.08
N PRO A 6 -30.40 -23.09 50.11
CA PRO A 6 -29.01 -23.56 50.34
C PRO A 6 -28.81 -25.03 49.83
N PRO A 7 -27.87 -25.86 50.33
CA PRO A 7 -26.39 -25.90 50.28
C PRO A 7 -25.87 -27.19 49.55
N PHE A 8 -24.67 -27.70 49.89
CA PHE A 8 -24.02 -29.01 49.53
C PHE A 8 -23.05 -28.98 48.35
N ARG A 9 -21.87 -29.63 48.35
CA ARG A 9 -21.05 -30.38 49.33
C ARG A 9 -19.66 -30.54 48.67
N ARG A 10 -18.56 -30.47 49.42
CA ARG A 10 -17.23 -30.92 48.96
C ARG A 10 -17.18 -32.45 48.94
N PRO A 11 -16.36 -33.05 48.06
CA PRO A 11 -15.23 -33.86 48.54
C PRO A 11 -13.95 -33.50 47.77
N ALA A 12 -12.82 -33.19 48.41
CA ALA A 12 -11.86 -34.15 48.99
C ALA A 12 -11.42 -35.23 47.99
N GLN A 13 -10.15 -35.15 47.58
CA GLN A 13 -9.24 -36.18 47.02
C GLN A 13 -8.15 -35.41 46.25
N GLY A 14 -6.86 -35.60 46.40
CA GLY A 14 -6.05 -36.57 47.14
C GLY A 14 -4.62 -36.33 46.62
N SER A 15 -3.64 -36.35 47.52
CA SER A 15 -2.22 -36.27 47.16
C SER A 15 -1.82 -37.42 46.24
N ALA A 16 -1.15 -37.13 45.12
CA ALA A 16 -0.28 -38.05 44.40
C ALA A 16 0.70 -37.19 43.59
N LEU A 17 1.93 -37.06 44.06
CA LEU A 17 3.10 -37.84 43.63
C LEU A 17 3.61 -37.43 42.23
N ALA A 18 4.90 -37.08 42.25
CA ALA A 18 5.74 -36.67 41.16
C ALA A 18 5.58 -37.49 39.86
N ALA A 19 5.62 -36.79 38.73
CA ALA A 19 6.16 -37.32 37.49
C ALA A 19 6.87 -36.20 36.74
N LEU A 20 8.20 -36.28 36.75
CA LEU A 20 9.11 -35.57 35.85
C LEU A 20 8.74 -35.93 34.40
N VAL A 21 8.46 -34.93 33.56
CA VAL A 21 8.57 -35.07 32.10
C VAL A 21 9.27 -33.84 31.55
N LEU A 22 10.48 -34.05 31.04
CA LEU A 22 11.25 -33.13 30.20
C LEU A 22 10.58 -33.02 28.82
N ALA A 23 10.28 -31.80 28.37
CA ALA A 23 10.32 -31.37 26.96
C ALA A 23 10.24 -29.83 26.94
N ALA A 24 11.34 -29.13 26.71
CA ALA A 24 11.81 -28.69 25.39
C ALA A 24 10.82 -27.75 24.67
N ALA A 25 11.09 -26.44 24.74
CA ALA A 25 11.02 -25.53 23.59
C ALA A 25 11.61 -24.16 23.98
N LEU A 26 12.81 -23.87 23.49
CA LEU A 26 13.23 -22.48 23.32
C LEU A 26 12.23 -21.84 22.35
N ALA A 27 11.42 -20.90 22.84
CA ALA A 27 10.73 -19.98 21.95
C ALA A 27 11.77 -19.00 21.39
N VAL A 28 12.50 -19.47 20.38
CA VAL A 28 13.06 -18.63 19.33
C VAL A 28 11.88 -17.88 18.74
N ALA A 29 11.77 -16.58 19.00
CA ALA A 29 10.95 -15.72 18.18
C ALA A 29 11.72 -15.50 16.87
N PRO A 30 11.27 -16.06 15.72
CA PRO A 30 11.82 -15.68 14.43
C PRO A 30 11.53 -14.20 14.21
N GLY A 31 12.53 -13.53 13.62
CA GLY A 31 12.61 -12.09 13.48
C GLY A 31 11.39 -11.45 12.83
N ALA A 32 11.25 -10.16 13.10
CA ALA A 32 10.47 -9.28 12.26
C ALA A 32 10.97 -9.47 10.81
N ALA A 33 10.21 -10.27 10.06
CA ALA A 33 10.21 -10.19 8.61
C ALA A 33 9.78 -8.75 8.32
N ALA A 34 10.76 -7.89 8.02
CA ALA A 34 10.52 -6.84 7.06
C ALA A 34 10.02 -7.58 5.82
N ASP A 35 8.71 -7.48 5.61
CA ASP A 35 8.04 -8.09 4.49
C ASP A 35 8.71 -7.57 3.21
N GLU A 36 9.38 -8.49 2.53
CA GLU A 36 10.07 -8.31 1.26
C GLU A 36 9.05 -8.12 0.11
N SER A 37 7.92 -7.45 0.37
CA SER A 37 7.04 -6.91 -0.67
C SER A 37 7.39 -5.47 -1.03
N ASN A 38 8.42 -4.88 -0.41
CA ASN A 38 8.95 -3.56 -0.79
C ASN A 38 10.26 -3.68 -1.59
N ALA A 39 10.36 -4.72 -2.42
CA ALA A 39 11.35 -4.75 -3.48
C ALA A 39 10.89 -3.76 -4.55
N THR A 40 11.49 -2.57 -4.56
CA THR A 40 11.28 -1.55 -5.59
C THR A 40 11.36 -2.21 -6.97
N PRO A 41 10.29 -2.17 -7.79
CA PRO A 41 10.32 -2.76 -9.11
C PRO A 41 11.50 -2.19 -9.92
N PRO A 42 12.22 -3.02 -10.69
CA PRO A 42 13.27 -2.52 -11.58
C PRO A 42 12.62 -1.56 -12.58
N GLY A 43 12.95 -0.27 -12.48
CA GLY A 43 12.37 0.80 -13.28
C GLY A 43 11.76 1.95 -12.48
N SER A 44 11.61 1.81 -11.16
CA SER A 44 11.17 2.91 -10.31
C SER A 44 12.29 3.94 -10.21
N SER A 45 12.09 5.12 -10.80
CA SER A 45 12.98 6.25 -10.57
C SER A 45 13.05 6.50 -9.06
N PRO A 46 14.24 6.55 -8.43
CA PRO A 46 14.34 6.76 -6.98
C PRO A 46 13.75 8.11 -6.53
N VAL A 47 13.44 9.00 -7.48
CA VAL A 47 12.81 10.30 -7.25
C VAL A 47 11.28 10.19 -7.14
N CYS A 48 10.66 9.20 -7.78
CA CYS A 48 9.20 9.03 -7.84
C CYS A 48 8.84 7.57 -7.55
N ALA A 49 8.55 7.26 -6.28
CA ALA A 49 8.19 5.92 -5.81
C ALA A 49 7.01 5.96 -4.82
N PHE A 50 5.96 6.71 -5.17
CA PHE A 50 4.70 6.77 -4.41
C PHE A 50 3.77 5.61 -4.75
N TYR A 51 3.84 5.07 -5.97
CA TYR A 51 2.93 4.01 -6.42
C TYR A 51 3.55 3.19 -7.56
N ASP A 52 3.51 1.86 -7.43
CA ASP A 52 4.13 0.92 -8.37
C ASP A 52 3.16 0.28 -9.38
N GLY A 53 1.85 0.49 -9.23
CA GLY A 53 0.83 -0.14 -10.09
C GLY A 53 0.34 0.75 -11.24
N ASP A 54 -0.56 0.22 -12.09
CA ASP A 54 -1.04 0.86 -13.33
C ASP A 54 -2.55 1.18 -13.36
N GLY A 55 -3.23 1.09 -12.21
CA GLY A 55 -4.66 1.37 -12.15
C GLY A 55 -5.01 2.77 -12.67
N LEU A 56 -6.19 2.87 -13.30
CA LEU A 56 -6.68 4.10 -13.94
C LEU A 56 -6.56 5.29 -12.98
N THR A 57 -6.00 6.39 -13.47
CA THR A 57 -5.99 7.67 -12.75
C THR A 57 -6.71 8.73 -13.56
N ALA A 58 -7.64 9.44 -12.94
CA ALA A 58 -8.48 10.42 -13.62
C ALA A 58 -8.66 11.71 -12.81
N PHE A 59 -9.19 12.73 -13.48
CA PHE A 59 -9.52 14.01 -12.87
C PHE A 59 -10.44 13.86 -11.65
N GLY A 60 -10.13 14.59 -10.58
CA GLY A 60 -10.88 14.56 -9.32
C GLY A 60 -10.47 13.43 -8.36
N GLU A 61 -9.59 12.52 -8.78
CA GLU A 61 -8.99 11.55 -7.88
C GLU A 61 -7.85 12.17 -7.07
N GLU A 62 -7.51 11.52 -5.95
CA GLU A 62 -6.48 11.96 -5.03
C GLU A 62 -5.66 10.76 -4.50
N GLY A 63 -4.50 11.04 -3.91
CA GLY A 63 -3.65 10.07 -3.22
C GLY A 63 -2.37 9.67 -3.96
N GLU A 64 -1.71 8.62 -3.48
CA GLU A 64 -0.36 8.22 -3.92
C GLU A 64 -0.26 7.96 -5.43
N ARG A 65 -1.31 7.40 -6.02
CA ARG A 65 -1.42 7.19 -7.47
C ARG A 65 -1.26 8.51 -8.23
N VAL A 66 -1.97 9.55 -7.79
CA VAL A 66 -1.91 10.88 -8.40
C VAL A 66 -0.54 11.52 -8.16
N SER A 67 0.00 11.42 -6.94
CA SER A 67 1.34 11.91 -6.63
C SER A 67 2.40 11.27 -7.53
N GLN A 68 2.28 9.98 -7.83
CA GLN A 68 3.17 9.29 -8.75
C GLN A 68 3.08 9.87 -10.17
N VAL A 69 1.87 10.06 -10.70
CA VAL A 69 1.66 10.70 -12.02
C VAL A 69 2.29 12.08 -12.05
N GLN A 70 1.97 12.92 -11.06
CA GLN A 70 2.44 14.29 -10.96
C GLN A 70 3.98 14.35 -10.86
N CYS A 71 4.59 13.49 -10.05
CA CYS A 71 6.03 13.37 -9.91
C CYS A 71 6.71 13.00 -11.25
N MET A 72 6.17 12.00 -11.95
CA MET A 72 6.71 11.57 -13.25
C MET A 72 6.55 12.63 -14.34
N LEU A 73 5.44 13.38 -14.33
CA LEU A 73 5.25 14.54 -15.21
C LEU A 73 6.19 15.68 -14.84
N ALA A 74 6.46 15.89 -13.56
CA ALA A 74 7.37 16.94 -13.09
C ALA A 74 8.82 16.67 -13.46
N ASN A 75 9.26 15.43 -13.31
CA ASN A 75 10.57 14.97 -13.77
C ASN A 75 10.78 15.23 -15.26
N ARG A 76 9.70 15.11 -16.04
CA ARG A 76 9.68 15.35 -17.50
C ARG A 76 9.32 16.77 -17.91
N ARG A 77 9.23 17.70 -16.95
CA ARG A 77 8.96 19.14 -17.18
C ARG A 77 7.56 19.46 -17.74
N TYR A 78 6.62 18.52 -17.68
CA TYR A 78 5.21 18.76 -18.02
C TYR A 78 4.44 19.44 -16.90
N LEU A 79 4.87 19.22 -15.67
CA LEU A 79 4.31 19.79 -14.46
C LEU A 79 5.47 20.40 -13.64
N PRO A 80 5.26 21.48 -12.88
CA PRO A 80 6.31 21.95 -11.99
C PRO A 80 6.25 21.18 -10.66
N TRP A 81 7.40 21.03 -9.99
CA TRP A 81 7.54 20.16 -8.82
C TRP A 81 6.67 20.59 -7.63
N GLU A 82 6.37 21.88 -7.50
CA GLU A 82 5.47 22.38 -6.45
C GLU A 82 4.00 22.01 -6.65
N ALA A 83 3.63 21.49 -7.83
CA ALA A 83 2.28 21.00 -8.12
C ALA A 83 2.13 19.48 -7.88
N VAL A 84 3.12 18.84 -7.24
CA VAL A 84 2.99 17.46 -6.75
C VAL A 84 2.31 17.51 -5.37
N ASP A 85 0.99 17.60 -5.39
CA ASP A 85 0.12 17.74 -4.22
C ASP A 85 -0.75 16.51 -3.95
N GLY A 86 -0.71 15.52 -4.86
CA GLY A 86 -1.52 14.31 -4.79
C GLY A 86 -2.99 14.50 -5.17
N VAL A 87 -3.37 15.65 -5.75
CA VAL A 87 -4.74 15.96 -6.18
C VAL A 87 -4.80 16.12 -7.69
N PHE A 88 -5.66 15.33 -8.36
CA PHE A 88 -5.77 15.36 -9.81
C PHE A 88 -6.68 16.52 -10.23
N GLY A 89 -6.14 17.73 -10.13
CA GLY A 89 -6.81 18.96 -10.53
C GLY A 89 -6.54 19.38 -11.97
N ALA A 90 -6.96 20.61 -12.30
CA ALA A 90 -6.85 21.14 -13.66
C ALA A 90 -5.41 21.24 -14.17
N ARG A 91 -4.44 21.51 -13.28
CA ARG A 91 -3.00 21.59 -13.63
C ARG A 91 -2.48 20.22 -14.05
N THR A 92 -2.80 19.17 -13.30
CA THR A 92 -2.42 17.79 -13.61
C THR A 92 -3.07 17.33 -14.90
N LEU A 93 -4.36 17.62 -15.11
CA LEU A 93 -5.06 17.30 -16.36
C LEU A 93 -4.39 17.93 -17.58
N ALA A 94 -4.09 19.22 -17.52
CA ALA A 94 -3.41 19.91 -18.62
C ALA A 94 -2.03 19.30 -18.91
N ALA A 95 -1.28 18.90 -17.87
CA ALA A 95 0.01 18.24 -18.03
C ALA A 95 -0.12 16.84 -18.66
N VAL A 96 -1.11 16.04 -18.23
CA VAL A 96 -1.38 14.72 -18.81
C VAL A 96 -1.75 14.84 -20.29
N LEU A 97 -2.65 15.77 -20.64
CA LEU A 97 -3.07 15.98 -22.03
C LEU A 97 -1.88 16.34 -22.93
N ARG A 98 -0.99 17.22 -22.46
CA ARG A 98 0.24 17.59 -23.18
C ARG A 98 1.18 16.39 -23.34
N PHE A 99 1.41 15.66 -22.25
CA PHE A 99 2.24 14.46 -22.28
C PHE A 99 1.72 13.44 -23.30
N GLN A 100 0.42 13.15 -23.29
CA GLN A 100 -0.20 12.23 -24.23
C GLN A 100 -0.11 12.72 -25.68
N ALA A 101 -0.32 14.01 -25.93
CA ALA A 101 -0.19 14.58 -27.27
C ALA A 101 1.23 14.46 -27.84
N ASP A 102 2.25 14.59 -26.98
CA ASP A 102 3.65 14.53 -27.36
C ASP A 102 4.19 13.09 -27.52
N HIS A 103 3.45 12.08 -27.06
CA HIS A 103 3.88 10.67 -27.06
C HIS A 103 2.94 9.78 -27.90
N PRO A 104 3.01 9.80 -29.23
CA PRO A 104 2.31 8.83 -30.07
C PRO A 104 2.72 7.39 -29.70
N PRO A 105 1.80 6.41 -29.68
CA PRO A 105 0.42 6.46 -30.18
C PRO A 105 -0.64 6.77 -29.10
N LEU A 106 -0.31 7.55 -28.06
CA LEU A 106 -1.28 7.90 -27.03
C LEU A 106 -2.38 8.83 -27.58
N VAL A 107 -3.57 8.69 -27.01
CA VAL A 107 -4.69 9.61 -27.24
C VAL A 107 -4.68 10.64 -26.12
N PRO A 108 -4.76 11.95 -26.40
CA PRO A 108 -4.84 12.99 -25.38
C PRO A 108 -6.25 13.07 -24.79
N ASP A 109 -6.64 12.04 -24.04
CA ASP A 109 -7.94 11.91 -23.37
C ASP A 109 -7.93 12.39 -21.90
N GLY A 110 -6.75 12.70 -21.35
CA GLY A 110 -6.59 13.16 -19.97
C GLY A 110 -6.66 12.04 -18.93
N LEU A 111 -6.80 10.78 -19.39
CA LEU A 111 -6.87 9.60 -18.54
C LEU A 111 -5.51 8.91 -18.48
N VAL A 112 -5.03 8.66 -17.26
CA VAL A 112 -3.81 7.89 -17.07
C VAL A 112 -4.19 6.42 -16.95
N GLY A 113 -4.42 5.79 -18.10
CA GLY A 113 -4.63 4.36 -18.23
C GLY A 113 -3.33 3.59 -18.51
N PRO A 114 -3.39 2.26 -18.71
CA PRO A 114 -2.20 1.41 -18.81
C PRO A 114 -1.18 1.83 -19.86
N ARG A 115 -1.63 2.40 -21.00
CA ARG A 115 -0.71 2.92 -22.04
C ARG A 115 0.00 4.19 -21.60
N THR A 116 -0.73 5.14 -21.02
CA THR A 116 -0.16 6.40 -20.50
C THR A 116 0.81 6.11 -19.37
N TRP A 117 0.43 5.21 -18.46
CA TRP A 117 1.27 4.70 -17.39
C TRP A 117 2.56 4.06 -17.91
N SER A 118 2.45 3.11 -18.84
CA SER A 118 3.62 2.51 -19.50
C SER A 118 4.56 3.56 -20.09
N ALA A 119 4.01 4.57 -20.78
CA ALA A 119 4.80 5.68 -21.29
C ALA A 119 5.45 6.50 -20.16
N LEU A 120 4.76 6.80 -19.06
CA LEU A 120 5.36 7.52 -17.92
C LEU A 120 6.52 6.77 -17.26
N TRP A 121 6.59 5.44 -17.33
CA TRP A 121 7.77 4.71 -16.83
C TRP A 121 8.92 4.64 -17.83
N HIS A 122 8.63 4.63 -19.14
CA HIS A 122 9.63 4.34 -20.18
C HIS A 122 10.01 5.54 -21.06
N ALA A 123 9.30 6.67 -20.95
CA ALA A 123 9.56 7.90 -21.69
C ALA A 123 10.77 8.68 -21.16
#